data_AF-A0A7X2MX69-F1
#
_entry.id   AF-A0A7X2MX69-F1
#
_cell.length_a   1.000
_cell.length_b   1.000
_cell.length_c   1.000
_cell.angle_alpha   90.00
_cell.angle_beta   90.00
_cell.angle_gamma   90.00
#
_symmetry.space_group_name_H-M   'P 1'
#
loop_
_entity.id
_entity.type
_entity.pdbx_description
1 polymer ?
#
loop_
_entity_poly.entity_id
_entity_poly.type
_entity_poly.pdbx_seq_one_letter_code
_entity_poly.pdbx_strand_id
1 'polypeptide(L)' 'MKENNLKIAQQDIEDALKAIEDIEKVIDSNSLEKEMLKAKFVTLTEKVQKVEEILKSEGIL' A
#
# COMPACT_ATOMS: atom_id res chain seq x y z
N MET A 1 11.68 15.74 -20.12
CA MET A 1 10.41 14.97 -20.03
C MET A 1 10.58 13.55 -19.47
N LYS A 2 11.75 12.89 -19.52
CA LYS A 2 11.98 11.57 -18.88
C LYS A 2 12.38 11.63 -17.39
N GLU A 3 13.09 12.69 -16.97
CA GLU A 3 13.49 12.87 -15.55
C GLU A 3 12.30 13.11 -14.60
N ASN A 4 11.26 13.80 -15.07
CA ASN A 4 10.13 14.16 -14.20
C ASN A 4 9.33 12.91 -13.80
N ASN A 5 9.16 11.97 -14.73
CA ASN A 5 8.48 10.70 -14.46
C ASN A 5 9.31 9.78 -13.56
N LEU A 6 10.65 9.83 -13.67
CA LEU A 6 11.55 9.11 -12.78
C LEU A 6 11.50 9.66 -11.34
N LYS A 7 11.43 10.99 -11.18
CA LYS A 7 11.26 11.62 -9.86
C LYS A 7 9.92 11.29 -9.23
N ILE A 8 8.85 11.28 -10.01
CA ILE A 8 7.51 10.88 -9.53
C ILE A 8 7.53 9.41 -9.08
N ALA A 9 8.12 8.52 -9.89
CA ALA A 9 8.25 7.11 -9.51
C ALA A 9 9.12 6.91 -8.26
N GLN A 10 10.19 7.68 -8.08
CA GLN A 10 10.99 7.67 -6.85
C GLN A 10 10.18 8.13 -5.64
N GLN A 11 9.38 9.19 -5.79
CA GLN A 11 8.52 9.70 -4.73
C GLN A 11 7.45 8.67 -4.33
N ASP A 12 6.80 8.03 -5.30
CA ASP A 12 5.80 6.99 -5.05
C ASP A 12 6.41 5.78 -4.33
N ILE A 13 7.66 5.43 -4.65
CA ILE A 13 8.41 4.36 -3.97
C ILE A 13 8.76 4.77 -2.55
N GLU A 14 9.25 5.99 -2.32
CA GLU A 14 9.55 6.50 -0.97
C GLU A 14 8.30 6.56 -0.10
N ASP A 15 7.17 7.02 -0.65
CA ASP A 15 5.90 7.11 0.06
C ASP A 15 5.37 5.70 0.42
N ALA A 16 5.54 4.72 -0.48
CA ALA A 16 5.19 3.33 -0.21
C ALA A 16 6.08 2.71 0.88
N LEU A 17 7.40 2.96 0.83
CA LEU A 17 8.34 2.49 1.85
C LEU A 17 8.03 3.10 3.21
N LYS A 18 7.71 4.40 3.25
CA LYS A 18 7.35 5.10 4.48
C LYS A 18 6.05 4.60 5.07
N ALA A 19 5.05 4.31 4.24
CA ALA A 19 3.80 3.70 4.69
C ALA A 19 4.00 2.31 5.31
N ILE A 20 4.93 1.52 4.77
CA ILE A 20 5.32 0.22 5.35
C ILE A 20 6.02 0.43 6.69
N GLU A 21 6.98 1.36 6.77
CA GLU A 21 7.73 1.66 8.00
C GLU A 21 6.81 2.17 9.13
N ASP A 22 5.81 2.98 8.80
CA ASP A 22 4.79 3.46 9.74
C ASP A 22 3.85 2.32 10.19
N ILE A 23 3.58 1.33 9.33
CA ILE A 23 2.84 0.12 9.72
C ILE A 23 3.68 -0.74 10.66
N GLU A 24 4.97 -0.94 10.37
CA GLU A 24 5.89 -1.70 11.24
C GLU A 24 6.01 -1.06 12.63
N LYS A 25 6.19 0.26 12.71
CA LYS A 25 6.23 1.01 13.98
C LYS A 25 4.95 0.85 14.80
N VAL A 26 3.80 0.83 14.13
CA VAL A 26 2.49 0.61 14.76
C VAL A 26 2.32 -0.84 15.20
N ILE A 27 2.91 -1.82 14.49
CA ILE A 27 2.88 -3.24 14.87
C ILE A 27 3.78 -3.55 16.07
N ASP A 28 4.98 -2.95 16.12
CA ASP A 28 5.95 -3.18 17.22
C ASP A 28 5.56 -2.47 18.52
N SER A 29 4.70 -1.46 18.45
CA SER A 29 4.11 -0.87 19.65
C SER A 29 2.94 -1.74 20.09
N ASN A 30 3.10 -2.44 21.23
CA ASN A 30 2.15 -3.34 21.94
C ASN A 30 0.72 -2.78 22.23
N SER A 31 0.30 -1.73 21.54
CA SER A 31 -0.96 -1.01 21.61
C SER A 31 -1.81 -1.15 20.33
N LEU A 32 -1.47 -2.05 19.40
CA LEU A 32 -2.40 -2.36 18.32
C LEU A 32 -3.60 -3.13 18.87
N GLU A 33 -4.67 -2.39 19.16
CA GLU A 33 -5.98 -3.00 19.35
C GLU A 33 -6.26 -3.87 18.12
N LYS A 34 -6.58 -5.14 18.37
CA LYS A 34 -6.95 -6.14 17.36
C LYS A 34 -7.93 -5.60 16.30
N GLU A 35 -8.79 -4.67 16.71
CA GLU A 35 -9.72 -3.90 15.86
C GLU A 35 -8.99 -3.06 14.80
N MET A 36 -7.93 -2.33 15.16
CA MET A 36 -7.14 -1.51 14.24
C MET A 36 -6.36 -2.38 13.25
N LEU A 37 -5.78 -3.50 13.70
CA LEU A 37 -5.11 -4.46 12.81
C LEU A 37 -6.10 -5.07 11.81
N LYS A 38 -7.30 -5.43 12.28
CA LYS A 38 -8.38 -5.95 11.43
C LYS A 38 -8.82 -4.90 10.40
N ALA A 39 -8.98 -3.64 10.79
CA ALA A 39 -9.33 -2.56 9.86
C ALA A 39 -8.26 -2.36 8.77
N LYS A 40 -6.96 -2.41 9.14
CA LYS A 40 -5.86 -2.35 8.17
C LYS A 40 -5.87 -3.53 7.21
N PHE A 41 -6.13 -4.75 7.69
CA PHE A 41 -6.25 -5.94 6.85
C PHE A 41 -7.41 -5.83 5.85
N VAL A 42 -8.60 -5.40 6.30
CA VAL A 42 -9.75 -5.19 5.41
C VAL A 42 -9.41 -4.16 4.32
N THR A 43 -8.81 -3.03 4.71
CA THR A 43 -8.41 -1.97 3.78
C THR A 43 -7.40 -2.47 2.73
N LEU A 44 -6.45 -3.31 3.16
CA LEU A 44 -5.47 -3.92 2.26
C LEU A 44 -6.15 -4.87 1.27
N THR A 45 -7.06 -5.73 1.74
CA THR A 45 -7.82 -6.66 0.88
C THR A 45 -8.64 -5.91 -0.17
N GLU A 46 -9.31 -4.83 0.20
CA GLU A 46 -10.07 -4.01 -0.75
C GLU A 46 -9.17 -3.38 -1.81
N LYS A 47 -7.99 -2.90 -1.43
CA LYS A 47 -7.00 -2.35 -2.37
C LYS A 47 -6.48 -3.42 -3.33
N VAL A 48 -6.17 -4.61 -2.82
CA VAL A 48 -5.71 -5.75 -3.64
C VAL A 48 -6.80 -6.17 -4.63
N GLN A 49 -8.06 -6.27 -4.19
CA GLN A 49 -9.18 -6.60 -5.07
C GLN A 49 -9.36 -5.58 -6.19
N LYS A 50 -9.26 -4.28 -5.89
CA LYS A 50 -9.31 -3.23 -6.93
C LYS A 50 -8.17 -3.35 -7.94
N VAL A 51 -6.96 -3.67 -7.48
CA VAL A 51 -5.84 -3.92 -8.39
C VAL A 51 -6.11 -5.16 -9.25
N GLU A 52 -6.61 -6.24 -8.65
CA GLU A 52 -6.95 -7.47 -9.37
C GLU A 52 -8.04 -7.22 -10.44
N GLU A 53 -9.06 -6.42 -10.13
CA GLU A 53 -10.10 -6.00 -11.08
C GLU A 53 -9.52 -5.20 -12.24
N ILE A 54 -8.59 -4.27 -11.97
CA ILE A 54 -7.89 -3.52 -13.02
C ILE A 54 -7.10 -4.46 -13.92
N LEU A 55 -6.31 -5.37 -13.33
CA LEU A 55 -5.51 -6.33 -14.09
C LEU A 55 -6.38 -7.26 -14.96
N LYS A 56 -7.54 -7.69 -14.46
CA LYS A 56 -8.53 -8.45 -15.24
C LYS A 56 -9.12 -7.62 -16.37
N SER A 57 -9.44 -6.36 -16.11
CA SER A 57 -10.00 -5.45 -17.13
C SER A 57 -9.03 -5.17 -18.27
N GLU A 58 -7.72 -5.15 -17.97
CA GLU A 58 -6.65 -4.98 -18.96
C GLU A 58 -6.25 -6.31 -19.65
N GLY A 59 -6.85 -7.43 -19.26
CA GLY A 59 -6.55 -8.76 -19.83
C GLY A 59 -5.17 -9.30 -19.46
N ILE A 60 -4.59 -8.80 -18.37
CA ILE A 60 -3.31 -9.26 -17.81
C ILE A 60 -3.52 -10.52 -16.95
N LEU A 61 -4.67 -10.59 -16.26
CA LEU A 61 -5.17 -11.72 -15.46
C LEU A 61 -6.47 -12.24 -16.07
#